data_AF-A0A954VTH1-F1
#
_entry.id   AF-A0A954VTH1-F1
#
_cell.length_a   1.000
_cell.length_b   1.000
_cell.length_c   1.000
_cell.angle_alpha   90.00
_cell.angle_beta   90.00
_cell.angle_gamma   90.00
#
_symmetry.space_group_name_H-M   'P 1'
#
loop_
_entity.id
_entity.type
_entity.pdbx_description
1 polymer ?
#
loop_
_entity_poly.entity_id
_entity_poly.type
_entity_poly.pdbx_seq_one_letter_code
_entity_poly.pdbx_strand_id
1 'polypeptide(L)'
;MRVTWLSLILVIAASTIARGADIVWQSGLLDDETKVSNFGDSIEAFAFTGERENNALPLGYTLDAPFDVNGTTFIPINFTFQEIFPDHLEGLTYNNGEFGHTEAEEGLDALIGGLAFEGGISDQFMELTGLTVGQGYQVEFYYHHINANRTVDFDDGNGNVVTVFDGAPGVGGFASGYFLADATSQEIYSVASTGSHYLSGYQLRAVAEQPPIIVDPPDPDPEPSIPALIGYWDFNGDAQDKSGKNNHGTISGGVTFETDIPATIGAGTSAYFDGFADTHVQIEHNEMMPVTSHESFTISMWVKGDGTIDNADDRIFSEGSSIDNNPLFNLGTQNQGADGTVDFYARNGAVVGHVYSVEEAFDDEWHHVVWVDEDNIGRLYIDGEFDSEFDYTSVPDFDADITSIGSVLRAADCCNFTGLIDDVSIYSFALPESDVAALFAGTSPLSINIPGGILGDFDNSGALDAADIDLLNQAIMGGDAAFDLDNNGMADAEDRRVWVEDLKYTYFGDSNLDGEFNTSDFVQVFTAGEFEDTTAGNSTWAEGDWNGDGDFTTADFVLAFSSGGFESGPRPATPASVPEPSSGVLLALGILGFASRRRK
;
A
#
# COMPACT_ATOMS: atom_id res chain seq x y z
N MET A 1 11.83 6.93 -20.79
CA MET A 1 12.35 5.65 -21.34
C MET A 1 13.89 5.66 -21.43
N ARG A 2 14.56 5.23 -20.37
CA ARG A 2 15.97 4.81 -20.32
C ARG A 2 16.10 3.86 -19.13
N VAL A 3 16.24 2.56 -19.39
CA VAL A 3 16.54 1.56 -18.35
C VAL A 3 18.04 1.37 -18.31
N THR A 4 18.65 1.74 -17.20
CA THR A 4 20.05 1.46 -16.87
C THR A 4 20.14 0.10 -16.17
N TRP A 5 20.85 -0.84 -16.76
CA TRP A 5 21.21 -2.10 -16.12
C TRP A 5 22.40 -1.86 -15.17
N LEU A 6 22.23 -2.16 -13.88
CA LEU A 6 23.33 -2.22 -12.90
C LEU A 6 23.94 -3.63 -12.95
N SER A 7 25.23 -3.75 -13.28
CA SER A 7 25.96 -5.02 -13.19
C SER A 7 26.48 -5.22 -11.77
N LEU A 8 26.04 -6.28 -11.09
CA LEU A 8 26.61 -6.71 -9.80
C LEU A 8 27.80 -7.65 -10.07
N ILE A 9 28.97 -7.33 -9.49
CA ILE A 9 30.19 -8.13 -9.57
C ILE A 9 30.19 -9.13 -8.41
N LEU A 10 30.16 -10.43 -8.71
CA LEU A 10 30.30 -11.52 -7.73
C LEU A 10 31.79 -11.76 -7.40
N VAL A 11 32.14 -11.69 -6.12
CA VAL A 11 33.45 -12.10 -5.59
C VAL A 11 33.26 -13.42 -4.83
N ILE A 12 33.78 -14.52 -5.38
CA ILE A 12 33.75 -15.83 -4.72
C ILE A 12 34.93 -15.91 -3.73
N ALA A 13 34.63 -15.93 -2.43
CA ALA A 13 35.58 -16.33 -1.40
C ALA A 13 35.20 -17.73 -0.90
N ALA A 14 36.01 -18.74 -1.23
CA ALA A 14 35.74 -20.13 -0.89
C ALA A 14 36.10 -20.45 0.57
N SER A 15 35.13 -20.93 1.34
CA SER A 15 35.35 -21.65 2.60
C SER A 15 34.55 -22.96 2.60
N THR A 16 35.21 -24.06 2.24
CA THR A 16 35.02 -25.50 2.59
C THR A 16 33.65 -26.15 2.81
N ILE A 17 32.51 -25.50 2.57
CA ILE A 17 31.20 -26.14 2.46
C ILE A 17 30.48 -25.39 1.35
N ALA A 18 30.06 -26.07 0.28
CA ALA A 18 29.26 -25.45 -0.77
C ALA A 18 27.86 -25.17 -0.20
N ARG A 19 27.71 -24.02 0.47
CA ARG A 19 26.40 -23.47 0.79
C ARG A 19 25.92 -22.65 -0.40
N GLY A 20 24.78 -23.09 -0.95
CA GLY A 20 23.78 -22.40 -1.76
C GLY A 20 24.24 -21.21 -2.59
N ALA A 21 24.13 -21.34 -3.91
CA ALA A 21 23.90 -20.16 -4.75
C ALA A 21 22.39 -19.90 -4.74
N ASP A 22 21.97 -18.75 -4.19
CA ASP A 22 20.60 -18.26 -4.31
C ASP A 22 20.34 -17.95 -5.80
N ILE A 23 19.37 -18.61 -6.42
CA ILE A 23 19.00 -18.37 -7.82
C ILE A 23 17.60 -17.79 -7.82
N VAL A 24 17.46 -16.57 -8.33
CA VAL A 24 16.15 -15.94 -8.54
C VAL A 24 15.62 -16.37 -9.90
N TRP A 25 14.42 -16.94 -9.96
CA TRP A 25 13.71 -17.16 -11.22
C TRP A 25 12.27 -16.68 -11.14
N GLN A 26 11.67 -16.36 -12.28
CA GLN A 26 10.31 -15.85 -12.35
C GLN A 26 9.49 -16.88 -13.14
N SER A 27 8.64 -17.65 -12.48
CA SER A 27 7.67 -18.51 -13.15
C SER A 27 6.45 -17.68 -13.56
N GLY A 28 6.00 -17.85 -14.80
CA GLY A 28 4.96 -17.04 -15.43
C GLY A 28 3.54 -17.24 -14.90
N LEU A 29 2.67 -16.37 -15.43
CA LEU A 29 1.25 -16.12 -15.14
C LEU A 29 0.42 -17.38 -14.80
N LEU A 30 -0.29 -17.33 -13.67
CA LEU A 30 -1.55 -18.05 -13.51
C LEU A 30 -2.62 -17.35 -14.36
N ASP A 31 -3.66 -18.08 -14.76
CA ASP A 31 -4.70 -17.63 -15.70
C ASP A 31 -5.55 -16.42 -15.20
N ASP A 32 -5.17 -15.79 -14.08
CA ASP A 32 -5.87 -14.74 -13.33
C ASP A 32 -5.07 -13.43 -13.18
N GLU A 33 -4.11 -13.17 -14.07
CA GLU A 33 -3.26 -11.95 -14.08
C GLU A 33 -2.34 -11.76 -12.85
N THR A 34 -2.38 -12.66 -11.87
CA THR A 34 -1.45 -12.63 -10.74
C THR A 34 -0.04 -13.04 -11.18
N LYS A 35 0.95 -12.21 -10.84
CA LYS A 35 2.37 -12.57 -10.99
C LYS A 35 2.86 -13.18 -9.68
N VAL A 36 2.90 -14.50 -9.62
CA VAL A 36 3.58 -15.21 -8.53
C VAL A 36 5.09 -15.19 -8.81
N SER A 37 5.85 -14.46 -7.99
CA SER A 37 7.30 -14.56 -7.98
C SER A 37 7.72 -15.67 -7.03
N ASN A 38 8.35 -16.72 -7.55
CA ASN A 38 8.91 -17.79 -6.74
C ASN A 38 10.40 -17.55 -6.52
N PHE A 39 10.88 -17.82 -5.32
CA PHE A 39 12.30 -17.78 -5.01
C PHE A 39 12.76 -19.18 -4.66
N GLY A 40 14.04 -19.47 -4.81
CA GLY A 40 14.52 -20.76 -4.39
C GLY A 40 16.02 -20.93 -4.39
N ASP A 41 16.43 -21.93 -3.63
CA ASP A 41 17.83 -22.32 -3.51
C ASP A 41 18.06 -23.57 -4.36
N SER A 42 19.11 -23.55 -5.17
CA SER A 42 19.59 -24.78 -5.81
C SER A 42 20.23 -25.63 -4.73
N ILE A 43 19.57 -26.74 -4.38
CA ILE A 43 20.05 -27.67 -3.35
C ILE A 43 21.11 -28.58 -3.95
N GLU A 44 20.89 -29.06 -5.17
CA GLU A 44 21.82 -29.95 -5.85
C GLU A 44 21.66 -29.87 -7.38
N ALA A 45 22.77 -29.92 -8.13
CA ALA A 45 22.76 -29.96 -9.60
C ALA A 45 23.93 -30.82 -10.11
N PHE A 46 23.62 -31.84 -10.93
CA PHE A 46 24.61 -32.80 -11.42
C PHE A 46 24.52 -33.01 -12.94
N ALA A 47 25.67 -33.12 -13.60
CA ALA A 47 25.78 -33.49 -15.01
C ALA A 47 26.75 -34.67 -15.17
N PHE A 48 26.27 -35.82 -15.66
CA PHE A 48 27.08 -37.02 -15.81
C PHE A 48 27.87 -36.95 -17.12
N THR A 49 29.20 -36.95 -17.06
CA THR A 49 30.03 -37.29 -18.22
C THR A 49 30.74 -38.61 -18.01
N GLY A 50 30.19 -39.66 -18.60
CA GLY A 50 30.91 -40.90 -18.82
C GLY A 50 31.45 -40.95 -20.24
N GLU A 51 32.77 -40.96 -20.40
CA GLU A 51 33.42 -41.39 -21.64
C GLU A 51 33.07 -42.87 -21.93
N ARG A 52 31.96 -43.12 -22.62
CA ARG A 52 31.82 -44.32 -23.47
C ARG A 52 31.19 -43.93 -24.80
N GLU A 53 32.09 -43.82 -25.78
CA GLU A 53 31.87 -43.89 -27.23
C GLU A 53 30.45 -43.52 -27.70
N ASN A 54 30.17 -42.20 -27.75
CA ASN A 54 29.15 -41.49 -28.55
C ASN A 54 28.26 -40.48 -27.81
N ASN A 55 28.35 -40.36 -26.47
CA ASN A 55 27.57 -39.35 -25.73
C ASN A 55 28.35 -38.06 -25.48
N ALA A 56 28.72 -37.36 -26.56
CA ALA A 56 29.16 -35.98 -26.43
C ALA A 56 27.95 -35.12 -26.00
N LEU A 57 28.14 -34.24 -25.00
CA LEU A 57 27.28 -33.07 -24.86
C LEU A 57 27.06 -32.44 -26.25
N PRO A 58 25.88 -31.87 -26.56
CA PRO A 58 25.66 -31.21 -27.85
C PRO A 58 26.86 -30.31 -28.16
N LEU A 59 27.43 -30.39 -29.37
CA LEU A 59 28.68 -29.71 -29.73
C LEU A 59 28.70 -28.25 -29.23
N GLY A 60 29.47 -27.98 -28.17
CA GLY A 60 29.69 -26.61 -27.66
C GLY A 60 29.52 -26.37 -26.15
N TYR A 61 29.00 -27.33 -25.37
CA TYR A 61 28.80 -27.15 -23.92
C TYR A 61 29.95 -27.75 -23.08
N THR A 62 30.49 -26.97 -22.13
CA THR A 62 31.55 -27.36 -21.18
C THR A 62 31.00 -27.39 -19.76
N LEU A 63 31.32 -28.43 -18.96
CA LEU A 63 30.85 -28.63 -17.57
C LEU A 63 31.27 -27.56 -16.55
N ASP A 64 32.08 -26.59 -16.97
CA ASP A 64 32.56 -25.52 -16.11
C ASP A 64 31.72 -24.24 -16.23
N ALA A 65 30.63 -24.28 -17.01
CA ALA A 65 29.77 -23.13 -17.25
C ALA A 65 28.29 -23.51 -17.17
N PRO A 66 27.43 -22.60 -16.65
CA PRO A 66 25.99 -22.73 -16.80
C PRO A 66 25.58 -22.95 -18.26
N PHE A 67 24.58 -23.79 -18.50
CA PHE A 67 24.04 -24.04 -19.83
C PHE A 67 22.51 -24.14 -19.80
N ASP A 68 21.86 -23.69 -20.87
CA ASP A 68 20.41 -23.70 -20.97
C ASP A 68 19.90 -24.93 -21.71
N VAL A 69 18.87 -25.57 -21.13
CA VAL A 69 18.08 -26.63 -21.76
C VAL A 69 16.62 -26.20 -21.74
N ASN A 70 16.03 -25.98 -22.92
CA ASN A 70 14.61 -25.60 -23.08
C ASN A 70 14.13 -24.40 -22.22
N GLY A 71 15.01 -23.43 -21.97
CA GLY A 71 14.69 -22.22 -21.19
C GLY A 71 14.99 -22.33 -19.69
N THR A 72 15.44 -23.50 -19.22
CA THR A 72 15.96 -23.69 -17.86
C THR A 72 17.49 -23.63 -17.89
N THR A 73 18.08 -22.77 -17.05
CA THR A 73 19.53 -22.73 -16.83
C THR A 73 19.97 -23.80 -15.83
N PHE A 74 20.81 -24.73 -16.29
CA PHE A 74 21.52 -25.70 -15.47
C PHE A 74 22.87 -25.14 -15.07
N ILE A 75 23.20 -25.21 -13.78
CA ILE A 75 24.53 -24.85 -13.27
C ILE A 75 25.23 -26.15 -12.85
N PRO A 76 26.16 -26.70 -13.66
CA PRO A 76 26.85 -27.93 -13.32
C PRO A 76 27.80 -27.72 -12.14
N ILE A 77 27.78 -28.66 -11.18
CA ILE A 77 28.81 -28.75 -10.14
C ILE A 77 29.90 -29.70 -10.64
N ASN A 78 31.10 -29.18 -10.93
CA ASN A 78 32.21 -29.99 -11.42
C ASN A 78 33.07 -30.55 -10.26
N PHE A 79 32.92 -31.84 -9.96
CA PHE A 79 33.70 -32.55 -8.94
C PHE A 79 35.11 -32.99 -9.40
N THR A 80 35.46 -32.84 -10.69
CA THR A 80 36.78 -33.28 -11.21
C THR A 80 37.96 -32.43 -10.71
N PHE A 81 37.72 -31.30 -10.05
CA PHE A 81 38.75 -30.39 -9.53
C PHE A 81 38.93 -30.43 -7.99
N GLN A 82 38.22 -31.30 -7.26
CA GLN A 82 38.42 -31.46 -5.81
C GLN A 82 39.24 -32.73 -5.49
N GLU A 83 40.24 -32.62 -4.61
CA GLU A 83 41.03 -33.76 -4.11
C GLU A 83 40.24 -34.69 -3.16
N ILE A 84 38.96 -34.38 -2.91
CA ILE A 84 38.05 -35.15 -2.05
C ILE A 84 36.77 -35.37 -2.85
N PHE A 85 36.50 -36.63 -3.21
CA PHE A 85 35.23 -37.05 -3.78
C PHE A 85 34.24 -37.29 -2.64
N PRO A 86 32.97 -36.91 -2.78
CA PRO A 86 31.96 -37.30 -1.80
C PRO A 86 31.72 -38.81 -1.90
N ASP A 87 31.73 -39.52 -0.76
CA ASP A 87 31.49 -40.97 -0.69
C ASP A 87 30.05 -41.35 -1.10
N HIS A 88 29.13 -40.38 -1.09
CA HIS A 88 27.74 -40.44 -1.51
C HIS A 88 27.24 -39.02 -1.82
N LEU A 89 26.28 -38.87 -2.72
CA LEU A 89 25.52 -37.61 -2.83
C LEU A 89 24.55 -37.56 -1.63
N GLU A 90 24.54 -36.46 -0.86
CA GLU A 90 23.47 -36.25 0.11
C GLU A 90 22.17 -36.07 -0.68
N GLY A 91 21.26 -37.03 -0.60
CA GLY A 91 19.98 -36.92 -1.31
C GLY A 91 19.77 -37.86 -2.50
N LEU A 92 20.61 -38.87 -2.75
CA LEU A 92 20.31 -39.85 -3.80
C LEU A 92 20.78 -41.27 -3.43
N THR A 93 19.85 -42.13 -2.99
CA THR A 93 20.08 -43.58 -2.87
C THR A 93 19.49 -44.29 -4.10
N TYR A 94 20.24 -45.16 -4.79
CA TYR A 94 19.76 -45.91 -5.96
C TYR A 94 19.95 -47.42 -5.79
N ASN A 95 19.05 -48.23 -6.38
CA ASN A 95 19.18 -49.69 -6.40
C ASN A 95 19.87 -50.14 -7.70
N ASN A 96 21.07 -50.70 -7.56
CA ASN A 96 21.88 -51.29 -8.63
C ASN A 96 21.33 -52.67 -9.05
N GLY A 97 20.24 -52.66 -9.82
CA GLY A 97 19.73 -53.83 -10.54
C GLY A 97 20.79 -54.38 -11.51
N GLU A 98 21.27 -55.59 -11.25
CA GLU A 98 22.54 -56.15 -11.73
C GLU A 98 22.59 -56.49 -13.24
N PHE A 99 23.55 -55.90 -13.97
CA PHE A 99 24.53 -56.57 -14.87
C PHE A 99 25.55 -55.53 -15.40
N GLY A 100 26.67 -55.31 -14.68
CA GLY A 100 27.77 -54.55 -15.28
C GLY A 100 28.96 -54.13 -14.42
N HIS A 101 28.80 -53.87 -13.13
CA HIS A 101 29.88 -53.25 -12.34
C HIS A 101 30.11 -54.01 -11.03
N THR A 102 31.31 -54.58 -10.90
CA THR A 102 31.78 -55.30 -9.71
C THR A 102 32.00 -54.32 -8.55
N GLU A 103 31.84 -54.77 -7.30
CA GLU A 103 31.97 -54.06 -6.00
C GLU A 103 33.29 -53.26 -5.74
N ALA A 104 34.06 -52.92 -6.77
CA ALA A 104 35.37 -52.29 -6.71
C ALA A 104 35.40 -50.84 -7.22
N GLU A 105 34.26 -50.25 -7.58
CA GLU A 105 34.17 -48.85 -8.02
C GLU A 105 33.67 -47.97 -6.87
N GLU A 106 34.47 -46.99 -6.46
CA GLU A 106 34.16 -45.98 -5.43
C GLU A 106 34.06 -44.60 -6.10
N GLY A 107 33.19 -43.71 -5.60
CA GLY A 107 33.07 -42.34 -6.09
C GLY A 107 32.36 -42.20 -7.46
N LEU A 108 32.84 -41.27 -8.30
CA LEU A 108 32.21 -40.85 -9.57
C LEU A 108 31.99 -42.02 -10.55
N ASP A 109 32.85 -43.04 -10.52
CA ASP A 109 32.76 -44.21 -11.42
C ASP A 109 31.55 -45.11 -11.10
N ALA A 110 31.18 -45.23 -9.82
CA ALA A 110 29.94 -45.91 -9.41
C ALA A 110 28.69 -45.12 -9.85
N LEU A 111 28.78 -43.80 -9.86
CA LEU A 111 27.70 -42.88 -10.18
C LEU A 111 27.38 -42.85 -11.69
N ILE A 112 28.40 -42.94 -12.55
CA ILE A 112 28.26 -42.91 -14.02
C ILE A 112 27.65 -44.21 -14.57
N GLY A 113 27.93 -45.36 -13.94
CA GLY A 113 27.44 -46.67 -14.38
C GLY A 113 26.04 -47.05 -13.87
N GLY A 114 25.59 -46.45 -12.76
CA GLY A 114 24.41 -46.90 -12.00
C GLY A 114 23.04 -46.40 -12.47
N LEU A 115 22.97 -45.34 -13.30
CA LEU A 115 21.71 -44.67 -13.67
C LEU A 115 21.22 -45.00 -15.09
N ALA A 116 21.44 -46.26 -15.49
CA ALA A 116 20.93 -46.84 -16.71
C ALA A 116 19.69 -47.71 -16.41
N PHE A 117 18.51 -47.20 -16.75
CA PHE A 117 17.24 -47.89 -16.53
C PHE A 117 16.93 -48.78 -17.73
N GLU A 118 17.12 -50.11 -17.63
CA GLU A 118 16.80 -51.04 -18.72
C GLU A 118 15.30 -51.39 -18.74
N GLY A 119 14.65 -51.19 -19.89
CA GLY A 119 13.21 -51.45 -20.03
C GLY A 119 12.86 -52.94 -19.94
N GLY A 120 11.80 -53.26 -19.19
CA GLY A 120 11.27 -54.63 -19.04
C GLY A 120 11.76 -55.40 -17.81
N ILE A 121 12.44 -54.73 -16.87
CA ILE A 121 12.85 -55.28 -15.56
C ILE A 121 12.15 -54.45 -14.45
N SER A 122 12.09 -54.96 -13.21
CA SER A 122 11.38 -54.38 -12.06
C SER A 122 11.61 -52.89 -11.86
N ASP A 123 10.62 -52.21 -11.28
CA ASP A 123 10.63 -50.78 -10.95
C ASP A 123 11.97 -50.37 -10.31
N GLN A 124 12.64 -49.43 -10.96
CA GLN A 124 13.88 -48.84 -10.46
C GLN A 124 13.52 -47.48 -9.86
N PHE A 125 14.03 -47.24 -8.66
CA PHE A 125 13.76 -46.02 -7.91
C PHE A 125 15.04 -45.30 -7.50
N MET A 126 14.91 -43.99 -7.29
CA MET A 126 15.90 -43.12 -6.65
C MET A 126 15.25 -42.48 -5.43
N GLU A 127 15.97 -42.34 -4.32
CA GLU A 127 15.45 -41.70 -3.10
C GLU A 127 16.10 -40.33 -2.88
N LEU A 128 15.31 -39.26 -2.95
CA LEU A 128 15.66 -37.92 -2.49
C LEU A 128 15.66 -37.89 -0.96
N THR A 129 16.68 -37.34 -0.33
CA THR A 129 16.76 -37.23 1.14
C THR A 129 17.17 -35.81 1.57
N GLY A 130 16.90 -35.45 2.83
CA GLY A 130 17.23 -34.12 3.37
C GLY A 130 16.17 -33.04 3.10
N LEU A 131 14.94 -33.45 2.79
CA LEU A 131 13.82 -32.54 2.52
C LEU A 131 13.25 -31.96 3.82
N THR A 132 12.71 -30.74 3.73
CA THR A 132 11.98 -30.08 4.82
C THR A 132 10.49 -30.32 4.63
N VAL A 133 9.84 -30.96 5.61
CA VAL A 133 8.39 -31.22 5.58
C VAL A 133 7.62 -29.90 5.49
N GLY A 134 6.69 -29.80 4.54
CA GLY A 134 5.89 -28.61 4.23
C GLY A 134 6.52 -27.63 3.25
N GLN A 135 7.75 -27.88 2.77
CA GLN A 135 8.41 -27.07 1.76
C GLN A 135 8.09 -27.58 0.34
N GLY A 136 7.79 -26.67 -0.59
CA GLY A 136 7.65 -27.00 -2.01
C GLY A 136 9.02 -27.22 -2.66
N TYR A 137 9.13 -28.21 -3.54
CA TYR A 137 10.34 -28.51 -4.30
C TYR A 137 10.03 -28.66 -5.78
N GLN A 138 10.95 -28.17 -6.61
CA GLN A 138 10.99 -28.44 -8.05
C GLN A 138 12.17 -29.36 -8.35
N VAL A 139 11.91 -30.41 -9.12
CA VAL A 139 12.91 -31.36 -9.57
C VAL A 139 12.91 -31.43 -11.09
N GLU A 140 14.10 -31.40 -11.67
CA GLU A 140 14.31 -31.37 -13.12
C GLU A 140 15.31 -32.44 -13.53
N PHE A 141 14.96 -33.25 -14.52
CA PHE A 141 15.80 -34.30 -15.08
C PHE A 141 16.15 -34.01 -16.53
N TYR A 142 17.39 -34.32 -16.87
CA TYR A 142 17.90 -34.29 -18.22
C TYR A 142 18.33 -35.68 -18.66
N TYR A 143 17.97 -36.07 -19.88
CA TYR A 143 18.28 -37.39 -20.42
C TYR A 143 18.61 -37.41 -21.90
N HIS A 144 19.48 -38.36 -22.26
CA HIS A 144 19.91 -38.59 -23.63
C HIS A 144 19.37 -39.93 -24.13
N HIS A 145 18.82 -39.91 -25.36
CA HIS A 145 18.30 -41.04 -26.14
C HIS A 145 16.81 -41.39 -25.92
N ILE A 146 15.92 -40.96 -26.84
CA ILE A 146 14.50 -41.36 -26.84
C ILE A 146 13.93 -41.61 -28.24
N ASN A 147 13.28 -42.77 -28.40
CA ASN A 147 12.42 -43.13 -29.52
C ASN A 147 11.02 -43.61 -29.04
N ALA A 148 10.59 -43.29 -27.81
CA ALA A 148 9.26 -43.66 -27.30
C ALA A 148 8.80 -42.79 -26.10
N ASN A 149 7.48 -42.53 -26.01
CA ASN A 149 6.80 -41.83 -24.90
C ASN A 149 6.98 -42.57 -23.57
N ARG A 150 7.32 -41.85 -22.49
CA ARG A 150 7.56 -42.41 -21.15
C ARG A 150 6.99 -41.49 -20.05
N THR A 151 6.79 -42.06 -18.86
CA THR A 151 6.32 -41.36 -17.65
C THR A 151 7.36 -41.49 -16.53
N VAL A 152 7.59 -40.39 -15.81
CA VAL A 152 8.36 -40.36 -14.56
C VAL A 152 7.38 -40.08 -13.44
N ASP A 153 7.35 -40.93 -12.42
CA ASP A 153 6.45 -40.80 -11.28
C ASP A 153 7.28 -40.43 -10.04
N PHE A 154 6.86 -39.42 -9.28
CA PHE A 154 7.39 -39.13 -7.94
C PHE A 154 6.42 -39.72 -6.94
N ASP A 155 6.86 -40.57 -6.03
CA ASP A 155 6.00 -41.22 -5.03
C ASP A 155 6.69 -41.20 -3.66
N ASP A 156 5.99 -40.71 -2.63
CA ASP A 156 6.52 -40.57 -1.27
C ASP A 156 6.29 -41.84 -0.44
N GLY A 157 5.61 -42.83 -1.00
CA GLY A 157 5.13 -44.01 -0.26
C GLY A 157 3.97 -43.71 0.70
N ASN A 158 3.52 -42.45 0.79
CA ASN A 158 2.39 -41.97 1.60
C ASN A 158 1.15 -41.63 0.74
N GLY A 159 1.24 -41.77 -0.58
CA GLY A 159 0.11 -41.73 -1.51
C GLY A 159 0.05 -40.51 -2.41
N ASN A 160 1.07 -39.63 -2.41
CA ASN A 160 1.16 -38.55 -3.39
C ASN A 160 2.03 -39.01 -4.57
N VAL A 161 1.39 -39.24 -5.73
CA VAL A 161 2.08 -39.57 -6.97
C VAL A 161 1.97 -38.43 -7.98
N VAL A 162 3.11 -37.88 -8.41
CA VAL A 162 3.16 -36.87 -9.48
C VAL A 162 3.74 -37.50 -10.74
N THR A 163 2.95 -37.58 -11.81
CA THR A 163 3.39 -38.15 -13.10
C THR A 163 3.76 -37.05 -14.08
N VAL A 164 4.98 -37.06 -14.60
CA VAL A 164 5.48 -36.14 -15.64
C VAL A 164 5.56 -36.88 -16.98
N PHE A 165 5.01 -36.27 -18.04
CA PHE A 165 4.98 -36.83 -19.40
C PHE A 165 6.08 -36.25 -20.30
N ASP A 166 6.70 -37.10 -21.11
CA ASP A 166 7.67 -36.69 -22.15
C ASP A 166 7.00 -35.92 -23.30
N GLY A 167 7.71 -34.91 -23.81
CA GLY A 167 7.36 -34.14 -25.00
C GLY A 167 7.69 -34.86 -26.32
N ALA A 168 7.43 -34.21 -27.45
CA ALA A 168 7.51 -34.84 -28.78
C ALA A 168 8.93 -35.33 -29.18
N PRO A 169 9.05 -36.38 -30.02
CA PRO A 169 10.33 -37.00 -30.38
C PRO A 169 11.32 -36.03 -31.06
N GLY A 170 12.59 -36.08 -30.66
CA GLY A 170 13.70 -35.35 -31.31
C GLY A 170 14.14 -34.05 -30.63
N VAL A 171 13.50 -33.70 -29.52
CA VAL A 171 13.99 -32.69 -28.57
C VAL A 171 14.67 -33.46 -27.43
N GLY A 172 15.82 -32.97 -26.94
CA GLY A 172 16.51 -33.61 -25.81
C GLY A 172 15.56 -33.78 -24.63
N GLY A 173 15.64 -34.95 -23.99
CA GLY A 173 14.70 -35.38 -22.97
C GLY A 173 14.80 -34.52 -21.72
N PHE A 174 13.72 -33.78 -21.45
CA PHE A 174 13.60 -32.90 -20.31
C PHE A 174 12.31 -33.27 -19.57
N ALA A 175 12.40 -33.46 -18.26
CA ALA A 175 11.25 -33.67 -17.39
C ALA A 175 11.37 -32.75 -16.18
N SER A 176 10.29 -32.05 -15.83
CA SER A 176 10.22 -31.23 -14.62
C SER A 176 8.97 -31.60 -13.85
N GLY A 177 9.09 -31.71 -12.52
CA GLY A 177 8.00 -31.96 -11.60
C GLY A 177 8.07 -31.02 -10.40
N TYR A 178 6.91 -30.76 -9.81
CA TYR A 178 6.77 -30.04 -8.54
C TYR A 178 6.13 -30.96 -7.51
N PHE A 179 6.62 -30.94 -6.28
CA PHE A 179 6.03 -31.68 -5.18
C PHE A 179 6.17 -30.90 -3.87
N LEU A 180 5.22 -31.12 -2.95
CA LEU A 180 5.30 -30.65 -1.58
C LEU A 180 5.90 -31.79 -0.76
N ALA A 181 7.02 -31.55 -0.08
CA ALA A 181 7.62 -32.59 0.76
C ALA A 181 6.74 -32.86 1.98
N ASP A 182 6.19 -34.06 2.10
CA ASP A 182 5.43 -34.49 3.29
C ASP A 182 6.29 -35.34 4.25
N ALA A 183 7.47 -35.76 3.79
CA ALA A 183 8.49 -36.48 4.51
C ALA A 183 9.89 -35.90 4.25
N THR A 184 10.87 -36.33 5.04
CA THR A 184 12.28 -35.93 4.88
C THR A 184 13.00 -36.68 3.75
N SER A 185 12.35 -37.68 3.16
CA SER A 185 12.78 -38.38 1.95
C SER A 185 11.61 -38.66 1.00
N GLN A 186 11.91 -38.80 -0.29
CA GLN A 186 10.93 -38.91 -1.38
C GLN A 186 11.47 -39.86 -2.46
N GLU A 187 10.71 -40.86 -2.88
CA GLU A 187 11.13 -41.78 -3.94
C GLU A 187 10.72 -41.27 -5.33
N ILE A 188 11.54 -41.59 -6.33
CA ILE A 188 11.34 -41.27 -7.73
C ILE A 188 11.35 -42.57 -8.51
N TYR A 189 10.27 -42.84 -9.24
CA TYR A 189 10.06 -44.03 -10.05
C TYR A 189 10.18 -43.69 -11.55
N SER A 190 10.87 -44.57 -12.29
CA SER A 190 10.89 -44.52 -13.76
C SER A 190 10.26 -45.79 -14.32
N VAL A 191 9.05 -45.71 -14.88
CA VAL A 191 8.36 -46.86 -15.46
C VAL A 191 8.65 -46.96 -16.96
N ALA A 192 9.65 -47.78 -17.32
CA ALA A 192 10.00 -48.03 -18.73
C ALA A 192 9.22 -49.24 -19.28
N SER A 193 8.11 -49.01 -19.98
CA SER A 193 7.36 -50.11 -20.61
C SER A 193 8.11 -50.80 -21.76
N THR A 194 9.06 -50.10 -22.43
CA THR A 194 10.02 -50.67 -23.40
C THR A 194 11.27 -49.79 -23.61
N GLY A 195 12.45 -50.42 -23.66
CA GLY A 195 13.74 -49.82 -24.04
C GLY A 195 14.48 -49.10 -22.90
N SER A 196 15.82 -49.06 -22.96
CA SER A 196 16.65 -48.46 -21.90
C SER A 196 16.60 -46.92 -21.87
N HIS A 197 16.95 -46.33 -20.73
CA HIS A 197 17.05 -44.89 -20.48
C HIS A 197 18.35 -44.59 -19.72
N TYR A 198 19.02 -43.48 -20.06
CA TYR A 198 20.23 -43.01 -19.38
C TYR A 198 19.98 -41.60 -18.83
N LEU A 199 19.92 -41.49 -17.50
CA LEU A 199 19.84 -40.19 -16.86
C LEU A 199 21.18 -39.46 -17.06
N SER A 200 21.11 -38.25 -17.62
CA SER A 200 22.28 -37.44 -17.97
C SER A 200 22.50 -36.26 -17.00
N GLY A 201 21.51 -35.92 -16.20
CA GLY A 201 21.64 -35.01 -15.07
C GLY A 201 20.32 -34.79 -14.32
N TYR A 202 20.41 -34.22 -13.12
CA TYR A 202 19.23 -33.72 -12.39
C TYR A 202 19.55 -32.44 -11.63
N GLN A 203 18.50 -31.70 -11.28
CA GLN A 203 18.56 -30.55 -10.40
C GLN A 203 17.36 -30.55 -9.44
N LEU A 204 17.61 -30.30 -8.16
CA LEU A 204 16.58 -30.14 -7.13
C LEU A 204 16.65 -28.72 -6.56
N ARG A 205 15.49 -28.07 -6.46
CA ARG A 205 15.36 -26.68 -5.99
C ARG A 205 14.28 -26.61 -4.92
N ALA A 206 14.57 -25.97 -3.78
CA ALA A 206 13.51 -25.56 -2.85
C ALA A 206 12.77 -24.36 -3.46
N VAL A 207 11.44 -24.39 -3.41
CA VAL A 207 10.56 -23.32 -3.90
C VAL A 207 9.94 -22.63 -2.70
N ALA A 208 10.34 -21.39 -2.45
CA ALA A 208 9.64 -20.48 -1.56
C ALA A 208 8.61 -19.69 -2.37
N GLU A 209 7.34 -19.97 -2.13
CA GLU A 209 6.24 -19.13 -2.63
C GLU A 209 6.30 -17.79 -1.91
N GLN A 210 6.28 -16.69 -2.67
CA GLN A 210 5.92 -15.39 -2.10
C GLN A 210 4.42 -15.17 -2.34
N PRO A 211 3.76 -14.41 -1.45
CA PRO A 211 2.41 -13.94 -1.75
C PRO A 211 2.41 -13.25 -3.13
N PRO A 212 1.33 -13.42 -3.91
CA PRO A 212 1.24 -12.85 -5.25
C PRO A 212 1.54 -11.34 -5.20
N ILE A 213 2.36 -10.86 -6.12
CA ILE A 213 2.47 -9.43 -6.36
C ILE A 213 1.19 -9.05 -7.10
N ILE A 214 0.22 -8.48 -6.37
CA ILE A 214 -0.88 -7.76 -6.98
C ILE A 214 -0.24 -6.53 -7.63
N VAL A 215 -0.07 -6.61 -8.95
CA VAL A 215 0.18 -5.42 -9.76
C VAL A 215 -1.21 -4.92 -10.06
N ASP A 216 -1.62 -3.84 -9.40
CA ASP A 216 -2.91 -3.24 -9.70
C ASP A 216 -3.00 -2.99 -11.21
N PRO A 217 -4.13 -3.34 -11.84
CA PRO A 217 -4.41 -2.77 -13.15
C PRO A 217 -4.30 -1.24 -13.02
N PRO A 218 -3.81 -0.53 -14.05
CA PRO A 218 -3.85 0.92 -14.03
C PRO A 218 -5.32 1.33 -13.90
N ASP A 219 -5.63 1.88 -12.74
CA ASP A 219 -6.96 2.27 -12.31
C ASP A 219 -7.59 3.24 -13.33
N PRO A 220 -8.75 2.90 -13.95
CA PRO A 220 -9.41 3.78 -14.89
C PRO A 220 -10.58 4.59 -14.32
N ASP A 221 -10.83 4.61 -13.01
CA ASP A 221 -11.77 5.55 -12.35
C ASP A 221 -11.27 5.83 -10.90
N PRO A 222 -11.19 7.08 -10.42
CA PRO A 222 -10.81 7.32 -9.03
C PRO A 222 -11.83 6.64 -8.10
N GLU A 223 -11.34 5.80 -7.18
CA GLU A 223 -12.11 5.28 -6.05
C GLU A 223 -12.97 6.41 -5.43
N PRO A 224 -14.25 6.16 -5.05
CA PRO A 224 -15.10 7.19 -4.50
C PRO A 224 -14.44 7.77 -3.25
N SER A 225 -14.07 9.05 -3.30
CA SER A 225 -13.49 9.75 -2.17
C SER A 225 -14.51 9.72 -1.02
N ILE A 226 -14.12 9.16 0.13
CA ILE A 226 -14.98 9.17 1.32
C ILE A 226 -15.29 10.65 1.62
N PRO A 227 -16.58 11.04 1.71
CA PRO A 227 -16.97 12.38 2.10
C PRO A 227 -16.29 12.75 3.43
N ALA A 228 -15.56 13.87 3.44
CA ALA A 228 -14.75 14.27 4.58
C ALA A 228 -14.68 15.80 4.68
N LEU A 229 -14.52 16.29 5.91
CA LEU A 229 -14.00 17.64 6.16
C LEU A 229 -12.47 17.60 5.94
N ILE A 230 -12.00 18.27 4.89
CA ILE A 230 -10.58 18.32 4.51
C ILE A 230 -9.82 19.28 5.43
N GLY A 231 -10.41 20.44 5.77
CA GLY A 231 -9.74 21.43 6.59
C GLY A 231 -10.69 22.47 7.15
N TYR A 232 -10.40 22.97 8.35
CA TYR A 232 -11.14 24.07 8.98
C TYR A 232 -10.17 25.06 9.65
N TRP A 233 -10.15 26.30 9.18
CA TRP A 233 -9.36 27.40 9.72
C TRP A 233 -10.29 28.46 10.29
N ASP A 234 -10.37 28.51 11.62
CA ASP A 234 -11.22 29.44 12.41
C ASP A 234 -10.60 30.84 12.59
N PHE A 235 -9.39 31.05 12.06
CA PHE A 235 -8.57 32.26 12.19
C PHE A 235 -8.52 32.92 13.58
N ASN A 236 -8.61 32.12 14.64
CA ASN A 236 -8.57 32.56 16.03
C ASN A 236 -7.14 32.84 16.54
N GLY A 237 -6.42 33.71 15.83
CA GLY A 237 -5.06 34.13 16.15
C GLY A 237 -3.97 33.29 15.51
N ASP A 238 -4.34 32.26 14.75
CA ASP A 238 -3.45 31.42 13.94
C ASP A 238 -4.15 30.90 12.68
N ALA A 239 -3.39 30.23 11.81
CA ALA A 239 -3.91 29.53 10.64
C ALA A 239 -3.80 28.00 10.83
N GLN A 240 -4.00 27.49 12.05
CA GLN A 240 -3.96 26.05 12.29
C GLN A 240 -5.30 25.40 11.94
N ASP A 241 -5.24 24.38 11.08
CA ASP A 241 -6.37 23.49 10.83
C ASP A 241 -6.91 22.84 12.12
N LYS A 242 -8.22 22.97 12.34
CA LYS A 242 -8.99 22.45 13.48
C LYS A 242 -9.77 21.18 13.14
N SER A 243 -9.77 20.73 11.88
CA SER A 243 -10.50 19.52 11.44
C SER A 243 -9.90 18.22 11.98
N GLY A 244 -8.65 18.24 12.44
CA GLY A 244 -7.88 17.06 12.82
C GLY A 244 -7.10 16.42 11.66
N LYS A 245 -7.17 16.98 10.44
CA LYS A 245 -6.45 16.49 9.25
C LYS A 245 -5.03 17.06 9.12
N ASN A 246 -4.61 17.94 10.02
CA ASN A 246 -3.28 18.57 10.06
C ASN A 246 -2.94 19.37 8.78
N ASN A 247 -3.95 19.88 8.08
CA ASN A 247 -3.79 20.75 6.92
C ASN A 247 -3.49 22.19 7.35
N HIS A 248 -2.50 22.39 8.22
CA HIS A 248 -2.21 23.71 8.75
C HIS A 248 -1.80 24.71 7.65
N GLY A 249 -2.33 25.92 7.74
CA GLY A 249 -1.95 27.02 6.85
C GLY A 249 -0.65 27.67 7.28
N THR A 250 0.17 28.03 6.30
CA THR A 250 1.38 28.83 6.49
C THR A 250 1.08 30.28 6.16
N ILE A 251 1.22 31.16 7.15
CA ILE A 251 1.01 32.60 6.98
C ILE A 251 2.24 33.24 6.32
N SER A 252 2.02 34.03 5.29
CA SER A 252 3.02 34.89 4.63
C SER A 252 2.59 36.35 4.60
N GLY A 253 3.58 37.24 4.54
CA GLY A 253 3.36 38.67 4.33
C GLY A 253 2.66 39.36 5.51
N GLY A 254 1.66 40.18 5.19
CA GLY A 254 1.00 41.10 6.10
C GLY A 254 -0.25 40.58 6.82
N VAL A 255 -0.51 39.26 6.83
CA VAL A 255 -1.70 38.72 7.50
C VAL A 255 -1.66 39.02 9.01
N THR A 256 -2.71 39.66 9.51
CA THR A 256 -2.91 39.94 10.94
C THR A 256 -4.28 39.47 11.41
N PHE A 257 -4.51 39.44 12.72
CA PHE A 257 -5.79 39.00 13.28
C PHE A 257 -6.53 40.16 13.94
N GLU A 258 -7.79 40.35 13.56
CA GLU A 258 -8.64 41.47 13.98
C GLU A 258 -9.85 40.99 14.79
N THR A 259 -10.40 41.88 15.62
CA THR A 259 -11.58 41.55 16.45
C THR A 259 -12.92 41.77 15.74
N ASP A 260 -12.88 42.27 14.50
CA ASP A 260 -14.07 42.34 13.64
C ASP A 260 -14.34 40.93 13.09
N ILE A 261 -15.48 40.36 13.41
CA ILE A 261 -15.86 38.98 13.10
C ILE A 261 -17.33 38.93 12.69
N PRO A 262 -17.76 37.92 11.92
CA PRO A 262 -19.17 37.66 11.67
C PRO A 262 -19.98 37.56 12.97
N ALA A 263 -21.12 38.26 13.02
CA ALA A 263 -21.94 38.31 14.23
C ALA A 263 -22.52 36.94 14.64
N THR A 264 -22.70 36.03 13.67
CA THR A 264 -23.23 34.67 13.84
C THR A 264 -22.22 33.73 14.52
N ILE A 265 -20.92 33.91 14.26
CA ILE A 265 -19.83 33.16 14.93
C ILE A 265 -19.71 33.61 16.40
N GLY A 266 -19.82 34.91 16.65
CA GLY A 266 -20.07 35.48 17.97
C GLY A 266 -18.87 35.60 18.93
N ALA A 267 -17.74 34.95 18.64
CA ALA A 267 -16.49 35.12 19.38
C ALA A 267 -15.28 34.74 18.52
N GLY A 268 -14.10 35.32 18.82
CA GLY A 268 -12.87 34.98 18.10
C GLY A 268 -12.12 36.18 17.53
N THR A 269 -11.32 35.92 16.50
CA THR A 269 -10.71 36.91 15.60
C THR A 269 -10.83 36.42 14.16
N SER A 270 -10.78 37.33 13.21
CA SER A 270 -10.69 37.02 11.77
C SER A 270 -9.31 37.35 11.21
N ALA A 271 -8.95 36.80 10.06
CA ALA A 271 -7.71 37.10 9.36
C ALA A 271 -7.88 38.32 8.43
N TYR A 272 -7.09 39.37 8.67
CA TYR A 272 -6.97 40.54 7.82
C TYR A 272 -5.83 40.36 6.80
N PHE A 273 -6.14 40.62 5.53
CA PHE A 273 -5.22 40.65 4.41
C PHE A 273 -5.06 42.09 3.92
N ASP A 274 -3.82 42.52 3.69
CA ASP A 274 -3.47 43.92 3.49
C ASP A 274 -3.37 44.37 2.01
N GLY A 275 -3.67 43.48 1.07
CA GLY A 275 -3.60 43.74 -0.38
C GLY A 275 -2.19 43.83 -0.97
N PHE A 276 -1.14 43.69 -0.16
CA PHE A 276 0.23 43.76 -0.66
C PHE A 276 0.71 42.40 -1.16
N ALA A 277 1.71 42.45 -2.06
CA ALA A 277 2.35 41.25 -2.57
C ALA A 277 2.92 40.38 -1.44
N ASP A 278 2.87 39.06 -1.65
CA ASP A 278 3.25 38.01 -0.71
C ASP A 278 2.36 37.86 0.55
N THR A 279 1.24 38.59 0.67
CA THR A 279 0.27 38.45 1.79
C THR A 279 -0.76 37.37 1.47
N HIS A 280 -0.67 36.23 2.15
CA HIS A 280 -1.58 35.08 1.96
C HIS A 280 -1.49 34.06 3.09
N VAL A 281 -2.40 33.10 3.09
CA VAL A 281 -2.27 31.84 3.82
C VAL A 281 -2.13 30.72 2.78
N GLN A 282 -1.00 30.02 2.79
CA GLN A 282 -0.73 28.89 1.89
C GLN A 282 -1.11 27.57 2.58
N ILE A 283 -1.82 26.70 1.87
CA ILE A 283 -2.10 25.33 2.30
C ILE A 283 -1.22 24.37 1.49
N GLU A 284 -0.48 23.50 2.17
CA GLU A 284 0.37 22.50 1.52
C GLU A 284 -0.49 21.38 0.92
N HIS A 285 -0.05 20.84 -0.21
CA HIS A 285 -0.73 19.74 -0.90
C HIS A 285 -0.40 18.39 -0.28
N ASN A 286 -1.39 17.49 -0.30
CA ASN A 286 -1.29 16.11 0.16
C ASN A 286 -2.37 15.26 -0.53
N GLU A 287 -2.76 14.14 0.05
CA GLU A 287 -3.77 13.26 -0.55
C GLU A 287 -5.18 13.87 -0.58
N MET A 288 -5.46 14.90 0.24
CA MET A 288 -6.76 15.59 0.28
C MET A 288 -6.77 16.97 -0.38
N MET A 289 -5.59 17.52 -0.72
CA MET A 289 -5.42 18.86 -1.33
C MET A 289 -4.51 18.74 -2.57
N PRO A 290 -4.85 19.34 -3.72
CA PRO A 290 -5.83 20.41 -3.93
C PRO A 290 -7.28 19.93 -3.85
N VAL A 291 -8.20 20.81 -3.45
CA VAL A 291 -9.62 20.44 -3.37
C VAL A 291 -10.20 20.14 -4.77
N THR A 292 -9.67 20.76 -5.82
CA THR A 292 -10.06 20.51 -7.21
C THR A 292 -9.66 19.15 -7.76
N SER A 293 -8.95 18.30 -6.98
CA SER A 293 -8.74 16.90 -7.35
C SER A 293 -9.89 15.96 -6.97
N HIS A 294 -10.92 16.46 -6.28
CA HIS A 294 -12.12 15.70 -5.93
C HIS A 294 -13.24 15.96 -6.94
N GLU A 295 -13.99 14.93 -7.33
CA GLU A 295 -15.13 15.04 -8.26
C GLU A 295 -16.24 15.95 -7.72
N SER A 296 -16.38 15.99 -6.40
CA SER A 296 -17.31 16.87 -5.68
C SER A 296 -16.58 17.47 -4.50
N PHE A 297 -16.87 18.73 -4.19
CA PHE A 297 -16.27 19.41 -3.05
C PHE A 297 -17.06 20.63 -2.62
N THR A 298 -16.76 21.15 -1.43
CA THR A 298 -17.32 22.42 -0.97
C THR A 298 -16.24 23.29 -0.36
N ILE A 299 -16.24 24.58 -0.70
CA ILE A 299 -15.42 25.61 -0.07
C ILE A 299 -16.36 26.62 0.57
N SER A 300 -16.27 26.81 1.88
CA SER A 300 -17.09 27.75 2.65
C SER A 300 -16.19 28.74 3.38
N MET A 301 -16.54 30.02 3.34
CA MET A 301 -15.84 31.06 4.10
C MET A 301 -16.72 32.28 4.36
N TRP A 302 -16.45 32.97 5.46
CA TRP A 302 -16.94 34.33 5.67
C TRP A 302 -15.95 35.33 5.09
N VAL A 303 -16.45 36.34 4.40
CA VAL A 303 -15.63 37.40 3.78
C VAL A 303 -16.20 38.78 4.08
N LYS A 304 -15.29 39.76 4.14
CA LYS A 304 -15.64 41.18 4.19
C LYS A 304 -14.59 41.99 3.41
N GLY A 305 -15.02 42.61 2.32
CA GLY A 305 -14.22 43.47 1.45
C GLY A 305 -15.11 44.36 0.60
N ASP A 306 -14.57 45.44 0.01
CA ASP A 306 -15.39 46.49 -0.62
C ASP A 306 -15.67 46.31 -2.12
N GLY A 307 -14.99 45.35 -2.79
CA GLY A 307 -15.21 45.01 -4.21
C GLY A 307 -14.97 46.17 -5.21
N THR A 308 -14.41 47.29 -4.76
CA THR A 308 -14.29 48.50 -5.58
C THR A 308 -13.10 48.44 -6.54
N ILE A 309 -12.97 49.42 -7.44
CA ILE A 309 -11.85 49.50 -8.40
C ILE A 309 -10.46 49.52 -7.74
N ASP A 310 -10.37 49.98 -6.49
CA ASP A 310 -9.11 50.01 -5.75
C ASP A 310 -8.72 48.61 -5.21
N ASN A 311 -9.68 47.66 -5.16
CA ASN A 311 -9.56 46.26 -4.71
C ASN A 311 -10.19 45.28 -5.73
N ALA A 312 -10.02 45.59 -7.02
CA ALA A 312 -10.55 44.80 -8.13
C ALA A 312 -9.63 43.62 -8.47
N ASP A 313 -10.23 42.50 -8.88
CA ASP A 313 -9.52 41.27 -9.26
C ASP A 313 -8.75 40.62 -8.10
N ASP A 314 -9.19 40.85 -6.86
CA ASP A 314 -8.63 40.23 -5.65
C ASP A 314 -9.17 38.81 -5.49
N ARG A 315 -8.38 37.87 -4.96
CA ARG A 315 -8.80 36.47 -4.73
C ARG A 315 -8.84 36.07 -3.26
N ILE A 316 -9.98 35.53 -2.86
CA ILE A 316 -10.20 34.99 -1.51
C ILE A 316 -9.78 33.52 -1.42
N PHE A 317 -9.84 32.77 -2.53
CA PHE A 317 -9.36 31.39 -2.63
C PHE A 317 -8.83 31.13 -4.04
N SER A 318 -7.68 30.46 -4.13
CA SER A 318 -7.08 30.06 -5.40
C SER A 318 -6.38 28.70 -5.32
N GLU A 319 -6.47 27.91 -6.38
CA GLU A 319 -5.59 26.77 -6.65
C GLU A 319 -4.93 26.94 -8.02
N GLY A 320 -3.61 26.77 -8.10
CA GLY A 320 -2.85 27.11 -9.30
C GLY A 320 -1.57 26.30 -9.49
N SER A 321 -0.70 26.80 -10.36
CA SER A 321 0.63 26.24 -10.62
C SER A 321 1.75 27.17 -10.16
N SER A 322 2.64 26.67 -9.32
CA SER A 322 3.83 27.33 -8.79
C SER A 322 4.86 27.69 -9.86
N ILE A 323 4.80 27.03 -11.03
CA ILE A 323 5.80 27.18 -12.09
C ILE A 323 5.32 27.97 -13.31
N ASP A 324 4.00 28.08 -13.53
CA ASP A 324 3.46 28.91 -14.61
C ASP A 324 2.13 29.59 -14.25
N ASN A 325 1.19 29.69 -15.19
CA ASN A 325 -0.10 30.33 -15.01
C ASN A 325 -1.26 29.34 -15.18
N ASN A 326 -1.03 28.04 -15.34
CA ASN A 326 -2.04 27.06 -15.69
C ASN A 326 -1.75 25.69 -15.01
N PRO A 327 -2.70 25.09 -14.29
CA PRO A 327 -4.11 25.47 -14.20
C PRO A 327 -4.34 26.66 -13.24
N LEU A 328 -5.58 27.14 -13.18
CA LEU A 328 -6.00 28.15 -12.20
C LEU A 328 -7.50 28.05 -11.91
N PHE A 329 -7.87 27.82 -10.64
CA PHE A 329 -9.24 27.88 -10.11
C PHE A 329 -9.29 29.00 -9.08
N ASN A 330 -10.23 29.95 -9.22
CA ASN A 330 -10.26 31.16 -8.41
C ASN A 330 -11.67 31.58 -8.00
N LEU A 331 -11.79 32.07 -6.77
CA LEU A 331 -12.94 32.81 -6.26
C LEU A 331 -12.48 34.17 -5.72
N GLY A 332 -13.22 35.25 -5.98
CA GLY A 332 -12.80 36.58 -5.53
C GLY A 332 -13.69 37.73 -5.96
N THR A 333 -13.16 38.95 -5.89
CA THR A 333 -13.86 40.17 -6.31
C THR A 333 -13.92 40.27 -7.83
N GLN A 334 -14.92 41.02 -8.31
CA GLN A 334 -15.10 41.31 -9.73
C GLN A 334 -13.82 41.90 -10.36
N ASN A 335 -13.36 41.30 -11.46
CA ASN A 335 -12.06 41.60 -12.07
C ASN A 335 -11.86 43.03 -12.62
N GLN A 336 -12.92 43.83 -12.71
CA GLN A 336 -12.91 45.23 -13.11
C GLN A 336 -13.44 46.16 -12.00
N GLY A 337 -13.76 45.64 -10.81
CA GLY A 337 -14.35 46.38 -9.68
C GLY A 337 -15.60 47.16 -10.06
N ALA A 338 -16.46 46.59 -10.91
CA ALA A 338 -17.67 47.28 -11.37
C ALA A 338 -18.78 47.32 -10.31
N ASP A 339 -18.83 46.28 -9.47
CA ASP A 339 -19.78 46.03 -8.38
C ASP A 339 -19.18 44.97 -7.43
N GLY A 340 -19.86 44.70 -6.31
CA GLY A 340 -19.43 43.75 -5.28
C GLY A 340 -19.74 42.28 -5.58
N THR A 341 -19.99 41.91 -6.84
CA THR A 341 -20.29 40.52 -7.22
C THR A 341 -19.08 39.60 -7.04
N VAL A 342 -19.35 38.34 -6.69
CA VAL A 342 -18.35 37.28 -6.61
C VAL A 342 -17.97 36.83 -8.02
N ASP A 343 -16.69 36.82 -8.32
CA ASP A 343 -16.09 36.38 -9.57
C ASP A 343 -15.51 34.97 -9.43
N PHE A 344 -15.98 34.08 -10.30
CA PHE A 344 -15.39 32.77 -10.52
C PHE A 344 -14.62 32.77 -11.84
N TYR A 345 -13.41 32.21 -11.79
CA TYR A 345 -12.56 32.04 -12.97
C TYR A 345 -11.84 30.68 -12.90
N ALA A 346 -11.92 29.92 -14.00
CA ALA A 346 -11.29 28.61 -14.10
C ALA A 346 -10.58 28.42 -15.44
N ARG A 347 -9.38 27.84 -15.40
CA ARG A 347 -8.66 27.41 -16.61
C ARG A 347 -7.78 26.18 -16.40
N ASN A 348 -7.75 25.35 -17.43
CA ASN A 348 -6.70 24.37 -17.68
C ASN A 348 -6.61 24.09 -19.19
N GLY A 349 -5.93 24.95 -19.94
CA GLY A 349 -5.93 24.94 -21.41
C GLY A 349 -7.25 25.43 -22.02
N ALA A 350 -8.39 24.85 -21.63
CA ALA A 350 -9.73 25.43 -21.78
C ALA A 350 -9.98 26.46 -20.67
N VAL A 351 -10.90 27.41 -20.92
CA VAL A 351 -11.11 28.58 -20.05
C VAL A 351 -12.61 28.84 -19.88
N VAL A 352 -13.06 28.87 -18.63
CA VAL A 352 -14.23 29.63 -18.22
C VAL A 352 -13.74 30.98 -17.73
N GLY A 353 -14.06 32.01 -18.51
CA GLY A 353 -13.68 33.38 -18.17
C GLY A 353 -14.40 33.87 -16.92
N HIS A 354 -14.13 35.11 -16.54
CA HIS A 354 -14.80 35.76 -15.41
C HIS A 354 -16.32 35.68 -15.54
N VAL A 355 -16.96 34.96 -14.62
CA VAL A 355 -18.40 34.82 -14.48
C VAL A 355 -18.78 35.25 -13.06
N TYR A 356 -19.92 35.91 -12.93
CA TYR A 356 -20.25 36.66 -11.73
C TYR A 356 -21.54 36.15 -11.09
N SER A 357 -21.63 36.28 -9.78
CA SER A 357 -22.86 36.11 -8.99
C SER A 357 -23.94 37.13 -9.39
N VAL A 358 -25.16 36.93 -8.90
CA VAL A 358 -26.26 37.90 -9.01
C VAL A 358 -26.22 38.88 -7.84
N GLU A 359 -26.11 38.37 -6.62
CA GLU A 359 -25.97 39.17 -5.41
C GLU A 359 -24.52 39.65 -5.20
N GLU A 360 -24.35 40.73 -4.45
CA GLU A 360 -23.04 41.31 -4.10
C GLU A 360 -22.63 40.79 -2.71
N ALA A 361 -21.43 40.22 -2.60
CA ALA A 361 -20.84 39.78 -1.32
C ALA A 361 -19.66 40.66 -0.88
N PHE A 362 -19.23 41.59 -1.74
CA PHE A 362 -18.13 42.51 -1.48
C PHE A 362 -18.64 43.95 -1.44
N ASP A 363 -19.30 44.32 -0.36
CA ASP A 363 -19.89 45.64 -0.12
C ASP A 363 -19.42 46.31 1.19
N ASP A 364 -18.30 45.83 1.75
CA ASP A 364 -17.72 46.20 3.05
C ASP A 364 -18.56 45.74 4.27
N GLU A 365 -19.44 44.75 4.11
CA GLU A 365 -20.08 44.00 5.21
C GLU A 365 -19.67 42.52 5.20
N TRP A 366 -19.99 41.80 6.29
CA TRP A 366 -19.70 40.36 6.40
C TRP A 366 -20.74 39.54 5.63
N HIS A 367 -20.28 38.74 4.69
CA HIS A 367 -21.09 37.78 3.92
C HIS A 367 -20.52 36.37 4.02
N HIS A 368 -21.40 35.37 4.00
CA HIS A 368 -21.00 33.97 3.92
C HIS A 368 -21.04 33.52 2.47
N VAL A 369 -19.88 33.15 1.93
CA VAL A 369 -19.71 32.73 0.54
C VAL A 369 -19.37 31.24 0.52
N VAL A 370 -20.19 30.45 -0.18
CA VAL A 370 -19.98 29.00 -0.30
C VAL A 370 -20.03 28.57 -1.76
N TRP A 371 -18.99 27.86 -2.18
CA TRP A 371 -18.91 27.17 -3.46
C TRP A 371 -19.15 25.68 -3.25
N VAL A 372 -20.25 25.16 -3.77
CA VAL A 372 -20.57 23.72 -3.74
C VAL A 372 -20.41 23.17 -5.15
N ASP A 373 -19.47 22.25 -5.33
CA ASP A 373 -19.12 21.64 -6.60
C ASP A 373 -19.57 20.19 -6.68
N GLU A 374 -20.12 19.81 -7.83
CA GLU A 374 -20.51 18.45 -8.18
C GLU A 374 -20.27 18.28 -9.68
N ASP A 375 -19.26 17.50 -10.06
CA ASP A 375 -18.87 17.20 -11.45
C ASP A 375 -18.57 18.46 -12.30
N ASN A 376 -17.82 19.41 -11.75
CA ASN A 376 -17.47 20.69 -12.38
C ASN A 376 -18.70 21.58 -12.68
N ILE A 377 -19.76 21.41 -11.90
CA ILE A 377 -20.92 22.29 -11.86
C ILE A 377 -20.94 22.98 -10.49
N GLY A 378 -20.41 24.20 -10.47
CA GLY A 378 -20.29 25.00 -9.26
C GLY A 378 -21.56 25.76 -8.93
N ARG A 379 -22.14 25.49 -7.76
CA ARG A 379 -23.27 26.25 -7.19
C ARG A 379 -22.75 27.20 -6.13
N LEU A 380 -22.94 28.49 -6.35
CA LEU A 380 -22.57 29.54 -5.42
C LEU A 380 -23.76 29.89 -4.52
N TYR A 381 -23.49 29.98 -3.23
CA TYR A 381 -24.42 30.44 -2.21
C TYR A 381 -23.85 31.68 -1.53
N ILE A 382 -24.73 32.65 -1.28
CA ILE A 382 -24.41 33.87 -0.53
C ILE A 382 -25.41 33.97 0.62
N ASP A 383 -24.90 34.12 1.84
CA ASP A 383 -25.68 34.21 3.08
C ASP A 383 -26.66 33.03 3.29
N GLY A 384 -26.19 31.83 2.97
CA GLY A 384 -26.96 30.58 3.15
C GLY A 384 -28.02 30.32 2.07
N GLU A 385 -28.18 31.20 1.08
CA GLU A 385 -29.16 31.08 0.00
C GLU A 385 -28.48 30.83 -1.35
N PHE A 386 -29.09 30.02 -2.21
CA PHE A 386 -28.58 29.76 -3.56
C PHE A 386 -28.63 31.03 -4.41
N ASP A 387 -27.49 31.37 -5.05
CA ASP A 387 -27.36 32.54 -5.91
C ASP A 387 -27.26 32.15 -7.40
N SER A 388 -26.21 31.41 -7.75
CA SER A 388 -25.82 31.16 -9.15
C SER A 388 -25.26 29.75 -9.35
N GLU A 389 -25.38 29.25 -10.59
CA GLU A 389 -24.76 28.00 -11.05
C GLU A 389 -23.81 28.29 -12.21
N PHE A 390 -22.61 27.72 -12.16
CA PHE A 390 -21.54 27.90 -13.13
C PHE A 390 -21.07 26.53 -13.64
N ASP A 391 -21.32 26.28 -14.93
CA ASP A 391 -20.81 25.10 -15.62
C ASP A 391 -19.40 25.36 -16.14
N TYR A 392 -18.43 24.62 -15.59
CA TYR A 392 -17.06 24.62 -16.08
C TYR A 392 -16.57 23.22 -16.47
N THR A 393 -17.49 22.31 -16.81
CA THR A 393 -17.20 20.96 -17.34
C THR A 393 -16.31 20.95 -18.60
N SER A 394 -16.21 22.08 -19.29
CA SER A 394 -15.30 22.24 -20.43
C SER A 394 -13.83 22.39 -20.04
N VAL A 395 -13.54 22.66 -18.76
CA VAL A 395 -12.19 22.77 -18.19
C VAL A 395 -11.76 21.37 -17.71
N PRO A 396 -10.65 20.83 -18.25
CA PRO A 396 -10.06 19.58 -17.75
C PRO A 396 -9.62 19.67 -16.28
N ASP A 397 -9.49 18.51 -15.65
CA ASP A 397 -9.04 18.33 -14.26
C ASP A 397 -7.80 19.14 -13.92
N PHE A 398 -7.74 19.63 -12.68
CA PHE A 398 -6.71 20.58 -12.25
C PHE A 398 -5.50 19.84 -11.69
N ASP A 399 -4.38 19.88 -12.42
CA ASP A 399 -3.05 19.51 -11.88
C ASP A 399 -2.45 20.68 -11.08
N ALA A 400 -3.18 21.20 -10.09
CA ALA A 400 -2.68 22.28 -9.22
C ALA A 400 -1.60 21.75 -8.27
N ASP A 401 -0.60 22.58 -7.94
CA ASP A 401 0.48 22.25 -7.00
C ASP A 401 0.61 23.29 -5.85
N ILE A 402 -0.31 24.25 -5.80
CA ILE A 402 -0.38 25.26 -4.75
C ILE A 402 -1.83 25.71 -4.49
N THR A 403 -2.19 25.82 -3.22
CA THR A 403 -3.48 26.36 -2.75
C THR A 403 -3.24 27.54 -1.83
N SER A 404 -4.00 28.63 -2.03
CA SER A 404 -3.88 29.86 -1.24
C SER A 404 -5.22 30.48 -0.88
N ILE A 405 -5.29 31.02 0.33
CA ILE A 405 -6.36 31.89 0.81
C ILE A 405 -5.82 33.32 0.81
N GLY A 406 -6.59 34.24 0.23
CA GLY A 406 -6.28 35.68 0.20
C GLY A 406 -5.29 36.15 -0.88
N SER A 407 -4.88 35.29 -1.82
CA SER A 407 -4.17 35.71 -3.04
C SER A 407 -4.21 34.65 -4.14
N VAL A 408 -3.64 34.96 -5.31
CA VAL A 408 -3.24 33.98 -6.33
C VAL A 408 -1.76 33.67 -6.18
N LEU A 409 -1.44 32.47 -5.68
CA LEU A 409 -0.09 31.95 -5.76
C LEU A 409 0.14 31.16 -7.04
N ARG A 410 1.22 31.52 -7.74
CA ARG A 410 1.70 30.91 -8.97
C ARG A 410 3.14 31.37 -9.24
N ALA A 411 3.66 31.17 -10.45
CA ALA A 411 5.01 31.64 -10.82
C ALA A 411 5.29 33.13 -10.49
N ALA A 412 4.24 33.96 -10.53
CA ALA A 412 4.26 35.33 -10.03
C ALA A 412 2.97 35.61 -9.28
N ASP A 413 3.12 35.95 -7.98
CA ASP A 413 2.05 36.42 -7.12
C ASP A 413 1.28 37.60 -7.73
N CYS A 414 -0.04 37.61 -7.55
CA CYS A 414 -0.92 38.70 -7.93
C CYS A 414 -2.28 38.57 -7.24
N CYS A 415 -3.17 39.55 -7.50
CA CYS A 415 -4.58 39.48 -7.10
C CYS A 415 -4.73 39.31 -5.57
N ASN A 416 -3.95 40.08 -4.82
CA ASN A 416 -3.82 39.99 -3.37
C ASN A 416 -5.03 40.65 -2.70
N PHE A 417 -5.75 39.90 -1.88
CA PHE A 417 -6.97 40.38 -1.25
C PHE A 417 -6.70 41.46 -0.20
N THR A 418 -7.52 42.50 -0.23
CA THR A 418 -7.62 43.49 0.85
C THR A 418 -8.95 43.33 1.57
N GLY A 419 -8.94 42.80 2.79
CA GLY A 419 -10.17 42.54 3.55
C GLY A 419 -10.00 41.55 4.68
N LEU A 420 -11.12 41.06 5.20
CA LEU A 420 -11.17 40.08 6.27
C LEU A 420 -11.76 38.76 5.76
N ILE A 421 -11.19 37.64 6.20
CA ILE A 421 -11.69 36.28 5.96
C ILE A 421 -11.77 35.57 7.30
N ASP A 422 -12.83 34.80 7.52
CA ASP A 422 -13.04 34.00 8.73
C ASP A 422 -13.72 32.66 8.43
N ASP A 423 -13.62 31.71 9.37
CA ASP A 423 -14.31 30.42 9.35
C ASP A 423 -14.22 29.64 8.01
N VAL A 424 -13.01 29.52 7.47
CA VAL A 424 -12.78 28.81 6.20
C VAL A 424 -12.87 27.31 6.43
N SER A 425 -13.74 26.63 5.68
CA SER A 425 -13.89 25.16 5.71
C SER A 425 -13.94 24.58 4.31
N ILE A 426 -13.31 23.41 4.14
CA ILE A 426 -13.22 22.69 2.87
C ILE A 426 -13.68 21.24 3.08
N TYR A 427 -14.53 20.76 2.20
CA TYR A 427 -15.12 19.41 2.23
C TYR A 427 -14.85 18.68 0.91
N SER A 428 -14.58 17.36 0.94
CA SER A 428 -14.42 16.51 -0.25
C SER A 428 -15.75 16.05 -0.87
N PHE A 429 -16.84 16.78 -0.60
CA PHE A 429 -18.17 16.46 -1.12
C PHE A 429 -19.03 17.71 -1.26
N ALA A 430 -20.10 17.60 -2.03
CA ALA A 430 -21.09 18.64 -2.21
C ALA A 430 -22.01 18.74 -0.96
N LEU A 431 -21.92 19.84 -0.21
CA LEU A 431 -22.82 20.07 0.92
C LEU A 431 -24.28 20.24 0.45
N PRO A 432 -25.26 19.64 1.13
CA PRO A 432 -26.66 19.94 0.86
C PRO A 432 -27.00 21.36 1.31
N GLU A 433 -28.01 21.98 0.67
CA GLU A 433 -28.46 23.35 0.97
C GLU A 433 -28.75 23.59 2.47
N SER A 434 -29.24 22.57 3.18
CA SER A 434 -29.51 22.66 4.61
C SER A 434 -28.25 22.88 5.45
N ASP A 435 -27.14 22.28 5.06
CA ASP A 435 -25.87 22.39 5.79
C ASP A 435 -25.16 23.69 5.45
N VAL A 436 -25.29 24.17 4.20
CA VAL A 436 -24.89 25.52 3.82
C VAL A 436 -25.63 26.57 4.67
N ALA A 437 -26.96 26.43 4.80
CA ALA A 437 -27.76 27.31 5.65
C ALA A 437 -27.40 27.17 7.15
N ALA A 438 -26.99 25.97 7.59
CA ALA A 438 -26.55 25.74 8.97
C ALA A 438 -25.21 26.44 9.26
N LEU A 439 -24.25 26.39 8.35
CA LEU A 439 -22.98 27.11 8.43
C LEU A 439 -23.22 28.63 8.52
N PHE A 440 -24.08 29.17 7.65
CA PHE A 440 -24.47 30.58 7.72
C PHE A 440 -25.09 30.97 9.06
N ALA A 441 -25.90 30.09 9.65
CA ALA A 441 -26.51 30.29 10.96
C ALA A 441 -25.52 30.20 12.14
N GLY A 442 -24.23 29.94 11.89
CA GLY A 442 -23.17 29.83 12.90
C GLY A 442 -22.95 28.40 13.42
N THR A 443 -23.42 27.38 12.71
CA THR A 443 -23.04 25.99 13.03
C THR A 443 -21.55 25.83 12.75
N SER A 444 -20.81 25.27 13.70
CA SER A 444 -19.38 25.01 13.50
C SER A 444 -19.20 24.03 12.33
N PRO A 445 -18.21 24.25 11.45
CA PRO A 445 -17.83 23.30 10.41
C PRO A 445 -17.57 21.87 10.92
N LEU A 446 -17.11 21.72 12.17
CA LEU A 446 -16.89 20.44 12.85
C LEU A 446 -18.18 19.69 13.21
N SER A 447 -19.33 20.36 13.14
CA SER A 447 -20.65 19.82 13.49
C SER A 447 -21.56 19.60 12.28
N ILE A 448 -21.04 19.82 11.07
CA ILE A 448 -21.77 19.55 9.83
C ILE A 448 -21.87 18.05 9.63
N ASN A 449 -23.07 17.60 9.25
CA ASN A 449 -23.34 16.21 8.99
C ASN A 449 -22.68 15.80 7.67
N ILE A 450 -21.66 14.97 7.75
CA ILE A 450 -21.01 14.42 6.57
C ILE A 450 -21.91 13.30 6.00
N PRO A 451 -22.32 13.33 4.72
CA PRO A 451 -23.10 12.27 4.10
C PRO A 451 -22.39 10.92 4.30
N GLY A 452 -22.96 10.07 5.16
CA GLY A 452 -22.33 8.82 5.62
C GLY A 452 -22.14 8.69 7.14
N GLY A 453 -22.35 9.77 7.92
CA GLY A 453 -22.20 9.78 9.38
C GLY A 453 -20.83 10.29 9.87
N ILE A 454 -20.58 10.25 11.18
CA ILE A 454 -19.21 10.35 11.71
C ILE A 454 -18.40 9.22 11.06
N LEU A 455 -17.16 9.46 10.61
CA LEU A 455 -16.36 8.37 10.04
C LEU A 455 -16.23 7.24 11.08
N GLY A 456 -16.68 6.04 10.72
CA GLY A 456 -16.77 4.89 11.62
C GLY A 456 -18.08 4.75 12.41
N ASP A 457 -19.06 5.66 12.27
CA ASP A 457 -20.42 5.57 12.83
C ASP A 457 -21.32 4.83 11.82
N PHE A 458 -21.20 3.51 11.83
CA PHE A 458 -21.80 2.64 10.83
C PHE A 458 -23.31 2.47 11.04
N ASP A 459 -23.82 2.72 12.26
CA ASP A 459 -25.25 2.66 12.56
C ASP A 459 -25.97 4.03 12.47
N ASN A 460 -25.22 5.10 12.19
CA ASN A 460 -25.68 6.48 12.09
C ASN A 460 -26.37 6.97 13.39
N SER A 461 -25.91 6.50 14.54
CA SER A 461 -26.41 6.95 15.84
C SER A 461 -25.88 8.32 16.25
N GLY A 462 -24.85 8.83 15.55
CA GLY A 462 -24.17 10.08 15.85
C GLY A 462 -23.09 9.95 16.93
N ALA A 463 -22.65 8.72 17.23
CA ALA A 463 -21.59 8.45 18.19
C ALA A 463 -20.79 7.21 17.78
N LEU A 464 -19.46 7.27 17.89
CA LEU A 464 -18.61 6.08 17.78
C LEU A 464 -18.76 5.25 19.05
N ASP A 465 -19.48 4.14 18.99
CA ASP A 465 -19.71 3.27 20.14
C ASP A 465 -19.54 1.77 19.83
N ALA A 466 -19.91 0.90 20.79
CA ALA A 466 -19.69 -0.54 20.66
C ALA A 466 -20.49 -1.13 19.48
N ALA A 467 -21.65 -0.57 19.14
CA ALA A 467 -22.45 -1.04 18.03
C ALA A 467 -21.72 -0.89 16.69
N ASP A 468 -20.95 0.19 16.53
CA ASP A 468 -20.20 0.44 15.30
C ASP A 468 -19.05 -0.55 15.11
N ILE A 469 -18.23 -0.77 16.15
CA ILE A 469 -17.11 -1.71 16.05
C ILE A 469 -17.60 -3.16 15.93
N ASP A 470 -18.76 -3.49 16.51
CA ASP A 470 -19.41 -4.78 16.29
C ASP A 470 -19.88 -4.94 14.82
N LEU A 471 -20.39 -3.86 14.19
CA LEU A 471 -20.74 -3.85 12.77
C LEU A 471 -19.48 -3.96 11.89
N LEU A 472 -18.41 -3.26 12.23
CA LEU A 472 -17.13 -3.34 11.54
C LEU A 472 -16.55 -4.76 11.57
N ASN A 473 -16.56 -5.42 12.74
CA ASN A 473 -16.11 -6.80 12.87
C ASN A 473 -16.92 -7.76 11.97
N GLN A 474 -18.24 -7.57 11.92
CA GLN A 474 -19.10 -8.35 11.03
C GLN A 474 -18.80 -8.09 9.55
N ALA A 475 -18.53 -6.83 9.18
CA ALA A 475 -18.19 -6.43 7.82
C ALA A 475 -16.84 -7.01 7.36
N ILE A 476 -15.82 -7.01 8.24
CA ILE A 476 -14.51 -7.61 7.98
C ILE A 476 -14.63 -9.11 7.71
N MET A 477 -15.44 -9.84 8.50
CA MET A 477 -15.73 -11.25 8.23
C MET A 477 -16.47 -11.47 6.90
N GLY A 478 -17.26 -10.49 6.47
CA GLY A 478 -18.01 -10.51 5.22
C GLY A 478 -17.23 -10.02 3.99
N GLY A 479 -16.11 -9.32 4.18
CA GLY A 479 -15.37 -8.63 3.14
C GLY A 479 -16.15 -7.46 2.51
N ASP A 480 -16.93 -6.73 3.31
CA ASP A 480 -17.73 -5.59 2.83
C ASP A 480 -16.88 -4.31 2.75
N ALA A 481 -16.42 -3.98 1.54
CA ALA A 481 -15.59 -2.80 1.27
C ALA A 481 -16.26 -1.46 1.65
N ALA A 482 -17.56 -1.42 1.96
CA ALA A 482 -18.21 -0.23 2.50
C ALA A 482 -17.70 0.16 3.91
N PHE A 483 -16.96 -0.73 4.57
CA PHE A 483 -16.38 -0.55 5.91
C PHE A 483 -14.86 -0.33 5.88
N ASP A 484 -14.29 -0.11 4.70
CA ASP A 484 -12.89 0.27 4.52
C ASP A 484 -12.65 1.70 5.04
N LEU A 485 -11.87 1.81 6.12
CA LEU A 485 -11.52 3.03 6.84
C LEU A 485 -10.10 3.51 6.52
N ASP A 486 -9.21 2.63 6.07
CA ASP A 486 -7.83 2.97 5.67
C ASP A 486 -7.65 3.23 4.16
N ASN A 487 -8.73 3.01 3.40
CA ASN A 487 -8.86 3.22 1.97
C ASN A 487 -7.90 2.36 1.13
N ASN A 488 -7.64 1.13 1.58
CA ASN A 488 -6.79 0.16 0.88
C ASN A 488 -7.55 -0.78 -0.09
N GLY A 489 -8.88 -0.64 -0.18
CA GLY A 489 -9.79 -1.43 -1.00
C GLY A 489 -10.29 -2.71 -0.32
N MET A 490 -9.96 -2.96 0.95
CA MET A 490 -10.32 -4.17 1.68
C MET A 490 -10.75 -3.84 3.11
N ALA A 491 -11.92 -4.33 3.52
CA ALA A 491 -12.31 -4.34 4.92
C ALA A 491 -11.56 -5.47 5.68
N ASP A 492 -10.53 -5.11 6.45
CA ASP A 492 -9.65 -6.03 7.17
C ASP A 492 -9.27 -5.57 8.60
N ALA A 493 -8.25 -6.22 9.17
CA ALA A 493 -7.81 -5.95 10.53
C ALA A 493 -7.24 -4.54 10.74
N GLU A 494 -6.76 -3.89 9.69
CA GLU A 494 -6.24 -2.52 9.72
C GLU A 494 -7.37 -1.51 9.91
N ASP A 495 -8.54 -1.72 9.32
CA ASP A 495 -9.71 -0.85 9.54
C ASP A 495 -10.16 -0.85 10.99
N ARG A 496 -10.15 -2.03 11.62
CA ARG A 496 -10.42 -2.14 13.07
C ARG A 496 -9.38 -1.37 13.87
N ARG A 497 -8.11 -1.40 13.47
CA ARG A 497 -7.07 -0.59 14.12
C ARG A 497 -7.38 0.89 13.95
N VAL A 498 -7.71 1.36 12.74
CA VAL A 498 -8.09 2.75 12.46
C VAL A 498 -9.28 3.17 13.32
N TRP A 499 -10.33 2.35 13.41
CA TRP A 499 -11.51 2.65 14.22
C TRP A 499 -11.15 2.81 15.71
N VAL A 500 -10.44 1.84 16.28
CA VAL A 500 -10.09 1.81 17.71
C VAL A 500 -9.13 2.94 18.06
N GLU A 501 -8.09 3.08 17.26
CA GLU A 501 -6.95 3.91 17.60
C GLU A 501 -7.10 5.34 17.10
N ASP A 502 -7.52 5.51 15.85
CA ASP A 502 -7.40 6.78 15.13
C ASP A 502 -8.73 7.56 15.11
N LEU A 503 -9.87 6.86 15.16
CA LEU A 503 -11.20 7.48 15.21
C LEU A 503 -11.72 7.59 16.66
N LYS A 504 -11.75 6.47 17.39
CA LYS A 504 -12.29 6.42 18.76
C LYS A 504 -11.30 6.91 19.82
N TYR A 505 -10.01 6.95 19.49
CA TYR A 505 -8.92 7.24 20.43
C TYR A 505 -8.99 6.38 21.69
N THR A 506 -9.03 5.07 21.52
CA THR A 506 -8.95 4.11 22.61
C THR A 506 -8.00 2.95 22.29
N TYR A 507 -7.93 1.97 23.19
CA TYR A 507 -7.06 0.81 23.14
C TYR A 507 -7.85 -0.46 22.84
N PHE A 508 -7.21 -1.40 22.13
CA PHE A 508 -7.64 -2.79 22.19
C PHE A 508 -7.63 -3.26 23.65
N GLY A 509 -8.75 -3.77 24.13
CA GLY A 509 -8.94 -4.11 25.55
C GLY A 509 -9.90 -3.20 26.31
N ASP A 510 -10.12 -1.96 25.85
CA ASP A 510 -11.11 -1.07 26.43
C ASP A 510 -12.53 -1.49 26.00
N SER A 511 -13.22 -2.22 26.87
CA SER A 511 -14.52 -2.84 26.57
C SER A 511 -15.69 -1.91 26.86
N ASN A 512 -15.45 -0.84 27.62
CA ASN A 512 -16.47 0.14 27.97
C ASN A 512 -16.36 1.42 27.11
N LEU A 513 -15.30 1.51 26.29
CA LEU A 513 -14.97 2.61 25.38
C LEU A 513 -14.82 3.97 26.08
N ASP A 514 -14.32 3.98 27.32
CA ASP A 514 -14.05 5.19 28.12
C ASP A 514 -12.70 5.85 27.82
N GLY A 515 -11.90 5.24 26.93
CA GLY A 515 -10.59 5.69 26.49
C GLY A 515 -9.43 5.09 27.29
N GLU A 516 -9.70 4.29 28.33
CA GLU A 516 -8.69 3.63 29.16
C GLU A 516 -8.81 2.10 29.06
N PHE A 517 -7.68 1.40 28.84
CA PHE A 517 -7.64 -0.05 29.05
C PHE A 517 -7.15 -0.35 30.47
N ASN A 518 -8.04 -0.78 31.36
CA ASN A 518 -7.72 -0.99 32.77
C ASN A 518 -8.49 -2.17 33.40
N THR A 519 -8.36 -2.34 34.72
CA THR A 519 -9.01 -3.45 35.44
C THR A 519 -10.55 -3.44 35.34
N SER A 520 -11.18 -2.29 35.06
CA SER A 520 -12.63 -2.17 34.94
C SER A 520 -13.17 -2.91 33.70
N ASP A 521 -12.40 -2.92 32.60
CA ASP A 521 -12.73 -3.67 31.38
C ASP A 521 -12.74 -5.17 31.64
N PHE A 522 -11.73 -5.66 32.37
CA PHE A 522 -11.70 -7.08 32.76
C PHE A 522 -12.89 -7.47 33.62
N VAL A 523 -13.31 -6.59 34.55
CA VAL A 523 -14.51 -6.87 35.35
C VAL A 523 -15.73 -6.98 34.44
N GLN A 524 -15.84 -6.15 33.41
CA GLN A 524 -16.94 -6.20 32.45
C GLN A 524 -16.95 -7.51 31.66
N VAL A 525 -15.87 -7.84 30.93
CA VAL A 525 -15.83 -9.02 30.06
C VAL A 525 -15.92 -10.35 30.84
N PHE A 526 -15.31 -10.44 32.04
CA PHE A 526 -15.47 -11.64 32.88
C PHE A 526 -16.85 -11.74 33.54
N THR A 527 -17.63 -10.65 33.60
CA THR A 527 -19.02 -10.70 34.06
C THR A 527 -19.95 -11.23 32.96
N ALA A 528 -19.61 -11.03 31.69
CA ALA A 528 -20.32 -11.63 30.55
C ALA A 528 -20.21 -13.17 30.60
N GLY A 529 -19.02 -13.68 30.94
CA GLY A 529 -18.80 -15.11 31.18
C GLY A 529 -18.52 -15.92 29.91
N GLU A 530 -18.13 -15.25 28.83
CA GLU A 530 -17.90 -15.85 27.50
C GLU A 530 -16.42 -16.24 27.26
N PHE A 531 -15.53 -15.99 28.22
CA PHE A 531 -14.10 -16.34 28.08
C PHE A 531 -13.89 -17.85 27.92
N GLU A 532 -13.34 -18.28 26.77
CA GLU A 532 -13.03 -19.68 26.45
C GLU A 532 -14.25 -20.61 26.67
N ASP A 533 -15.44 -20.10 26.35
CA ASP A 533 -16.67 -20.86 26.42
C ASP A 533 -16.78 -21.88 25.25
N THR A 534 -17.93 -22.54 25.09
CA THR A 534 -18.12 -23.53 24.01
C THR A 534 -19.04 -23.04 22.89
N THR A 535 -19.42 -21.76 22.90
CA THR A 535 -20.47 -21.17 22.08
C THR A 535 -19.84 -20.23 21.05
N ALA A 536 -19.54 -20.76 19.87
CA ALA A 536 -18.91 -19.96 18.82
C ALA A 536 -19.78 -18.76 18.34
N GLY A 537 -19.15 -17.61 18.15
CA GLY A 537 -19.71 -16.40 17.54
C GLY A 537 -20.70 -15.65 18.44
N ASN A 538 -20.54 -15.72 19.75
CA ASN A 538 -21.48 -15.11 20.71
C ASN A 538 -20.91 -13.93 21.51
N SER A 539 -19.68 -13.50 21.23
CA SER A 539 -19.03 -12.39 21.93
C SER A 539 -19.06 -11.12 21.07
N THR A 540 -19.39 -9.99 21.70
CA THR A 540 -19.24 -8.63 21.15
C THR A 540 -17.96 -7.96 21.65
N TRP A 541 -17.61 -6.78 21.12
CA TRP A 541 -16.50 -5.97 21.64
C TRP A 541 -16.59 -5.75 23.15
N ALA A 542 -17.79 -5.41 23.63
CA ALA A 542 -18.06 -5.15 25.04
C ALA A 542 -17.98 -6.41 25.93
N GLU A 543 -17.99 -7.60 25.32
CA GLU A 543 -17.91 -8.92 25.97
C GLU A 543 -16.52 -9.58 25.81
N GLY A 544 -15.62 -8.97 25.03
CA GLY A 544 -14.20 -9.34 24.95
C GLY A 544 -13.69 -9.74 23.56
N ASP A 545 -14.53 -9.70 22.52
CA ASP A 545 -14.12 -9.95 21.12
C ASP A 545 -13.38 -8.74 20.54
N TRP A 546 -12.10 -8.60 20.90
CA TRP A 546 -11.27 -7.46 20.47
C TRP A 546 -10.55 -7.73 19.16
N ASN A 547 -10.43 -8.99 18.73
CA ASN A 547 -9.88 -9.36 17.43
C ASN A 547 -10.94 -9.45 16.32
N GLY A 548 -12.23 -9.47 16.69
CA GLY A 548 -13.37 -9.48 15.77
C GLY A 548 -13.70 -10.84 15.18
N ASP A 549 -13.24 -11.95 15.78
CA ASP A 549 -13.52 -13.31 15.31
C ASP A 549 -14.82 -13.90 15.86
N GLY A 550 -15.51 -13.16 16.74
CA GLY A 550 -16.80 -13.50 17.34
C GLY A 550 -16.70 -14.27 18.66
N ASP A 551 -15.49 -14.57 19.15
CA ASP A 551 -15.27 -15.37 20.35
C ASP A 551 -14.28 -14.71 21.33
N PHE A 552 -14.66 -14.55 22.60
CA PHE A 552 -13.71 -14.06 23.61
C PHE A 552 -12.72 -15.16 24.05
N THR A 553 -11.51 -15.13 23.51
CA THR A 553 -10.49 -16.17 23.73
C THR A 553 -9.15 -15.60 24.22
N THR A 554 -8.17 -16.50 24.39
CA THR A 554 -6.78 -16.09 24.64
C THR A 554 -6.21 -15.23 23.49
N ALA A 555 -6.73 -15.32 22.26
CA ALA A 555 -6.26 -14.52 21.14
C ALA A 555 -6.54 -13.02 21.33
N ASP A 556 -7.70 -12.67 21.89
CA ASP A 556 -8.08 -11.29 22.23
C ASP A 556 -7.15 -10.70 23.29
N PHE A 557 -6.85 -11.48 24.32
CA PHE A 557 -5.88 -11.08 25.32
C PHE A 557 -4.50 -10.81 24.70
N VAL A 558 -4.05 -11.69 23.82
CA VAL A 558 -2.76 -11.50 23.14
C VAL A 558 -2.79 -10.21 22.33
N LEU A 559 -3.87 -9.95 21.56
CA LEU A 559 -4.03 -8.72 20.80
C LEU A 559 -3.97 -7.50 21.73
N ALA A 560 -4.88 -7.39 22.70
CA ALA A 560 -4.95 -6.24 23.61
C ALA A 560 -3.64 -5.98 24.36
N PHE A 561 -3.00 -7.00 24.91
CA PHE A 561 -1.72 -6.82 25.61
C PHE A 561 -0.55 -6.54 24.66
N SER A 562 -0.58 -7.04 23.43
CA SER A 562 0.44 -6.76 22.43
C SER A 562 0.34 -5.33 21.88
N SER A 563 -0.88 -4.78 21.79
CA SER A 563 -1.14 -3.38 21.43
C SER A 563 -0.76 -2.39 22.54
N GLY A 564 -0.70 -2.87 23.80
CA GLY A 564 -0.24 -2.10 24.95
C GLY A 564 -1.34 -1.28 25.63
N GLY A 565 -0.97 -0.25 26.39
CA GLY A 565 -1.95 0.67 27.00
C GLY A 565 -2.57 0.23 28.34
N PHE A 566 -2.41 -1.02 28.75
CA PHE A 566 -2.97 -1.49 30.03
C PHE A 566 -2.49 -0.65 31.23
N GLU A 567 -3.43 -0.08 31.99
CA GLU A 567 -3.21 0.81 33.14
C GLU A 567 -2.33 2.04 32.80
N SER A 568 -2.36 2.48 31.54
CA SER A 568 -1.62 3.65 31.06
C SER A 568 -2.40 4.97 31.13
N GLY A 569 -3.69 4.91 31.48
CA GLY A 569 -4.62 6.05 31.47
C GLY A 569 -5.24 6.29 30.09
N PRO A 570 -5.93 7.43 29.89
CA PRO A 570 -6.65 7.68 28.65
C PRO A 570 -5.70 7.78 27.45
N ARG A 571 -6.07 7.17 26.32
CA ARG A 571 -5.32 7.34 25.08
C ARG A 571 -5.39 8.82 24.66
N PRO A 572 -4.25 9.48 24.45
CA PRO A 572 -4.27 10.86 24.00
C PRO A 572 -4.78 10.92 22.56
N ALA A 573 -5.69 11.85 22.26
CA ALA A 573 -6.21 12.10 20.92
C ALA A 573 -5.17 12.59 19.89
N THR A 574 -3.90 12.67 20.30
CA THR A 574 -2.74 13.03 19.46
C THR A 574 -1.52 12.25 19.94
N PRO A 575 -0.67 11.68 19.07
CA PRO A 575 0.64 11.21 19.49
C PRO A 575 1.39 12.39 20.09
N ALA A 576 1.88 12.25 21.33
CA ALA A 576 2.69 13.29 21.95
C ALA A 576 3.83 13.65 20.99
N SER A 577 3.92 14.92 20.59
CA SER A 577 4.98 15.43 19.72
C SER A 577 6.32 14.95 20.28
N VAL A 578 6.93 13.96 19.63
CA VAL A 578 8.30 13.58 19.95
C VAL A 578 9.11 14.81 19.57
N PRO A 579 9.80 15.48 20.51
CA PRO A 579 10.67 16.58 20.14
C PRO A 579 11.77 15.96 19.28
N GLU A 580 11.72 16.16 17.97
CA GLU A 580 12.86 15.85 17.14
C GLU A 580 14.07 16.57 17.74
N PRO A 581 15.23 15.90 17.88
CA PRO A 581 16.41 16.56 18.38
C PRO A 581 16.72 17.69 17.42
N SER A 582 16.44 18.93 17.85
CA SER A 582 16.62 20.15 17.07
C SER A 582 17.88 20.03 16.22
N SER A 583 17.73 20.19 14.91
CA SER A 583 18.81 20.15 13.92
C SER A 583 20.01 21.06 14.30
N GLY A 584 19.82 21.99 15.24
CA GLY A 584 20.87 22.74 15.93
C GLY A 584 21.88 21.90 16.75
N VAL A 585 21.48 20.76 17.34
CA VAL A 585 22.38 19.86 18.08
C VAL A 585 23.26 19.04 17.13
N LEU A 586 22.71 18.59 16.00
CA LEU A 586 23.49 17.93 14.94
C LEU A 586 24.44 18.91 14.24
N LEU A 587 24.01 20.17 14.04
CA LEU A 587 24.87 21.23 13.49
C LEU A 587 26.00 21.61 14.48
N ALA A 588 25.72 21.67 15.78
CA ALA A 588 26.73 21.93 16.80
C ALA A 588 27.77 20.80 16.91
N LEU A 589 27.35 19.54 16.78
CA LEU A 589 28.26 18.39 16.73
C LEU A 589 29.08 18.36 15.42
N GLY A 590 28.48 18.74 14.29
CA GLY A 590 29.17 18.89 13.00
C GLY A 590 30.28 19.95 13.04
N ILE A 591 30.01 21.13 13.62
CA ILE A 591 30.99 22.23 13.68
C ILE A 591 32.16 21.89 14.63
N LEU A 592 31.92 21.18 15.73
CA LEU A 592 32.98 20.69 16.63
C LEU A 592 33.86 19.61 15.98
N GLY A 593 33.26 18.76 15.13
CA GLY A 593 33.99 17.77 14.32
C GLY A 593 34.97 18.41 13.33
N PHE A 594 34.56 19.49 12.64
CA PHE A 594 35.43 20.19 11.68
C PHE A 594 36.51 21.05 12.34
N ALA A 595 36.25 21.61 13.52
CA ALA A 595 37.25 22.39 14.26
C ALA A 595 38.40 21.52 14.80
N SER A 596 38.14 20.24 15.11
CA SER A 596 39.18 19.31 15.61
C SER A 596 40.12 18.77 14.52
N ARG A 597 39.70 18.78 13.24
CA ARG A 597 40.53 18.33 12.10
C ARG A 597 41.47 19.40 11.52
N ARG A 598 41.37 20.67 11.93
CA ARG A 598 42.26 21.76 11.48
C ARG A 598 43.47 22.02 12.38
N ARG A 599 43.73 21.19 13.39
CA ARG A 599 44.99 21.21 14.16
C ARG A 599 45.72 19.89 14.03
N LYS A 600 46.49 19.75 12.95
CA LYS A 600 47.78 19.03 12.90
C LYS A 600 48.60 19.57 11.74
#